data_AF-A0A7Y5FT78-F1
#
_entry.id   AF-A0A7Y5FT78-F1
#
_cell.length_a   1.000
_cell.length_b   1.000
_cell.length_c   1.000
_cell.angle_alpha   90.00
_cell.angle_beta   90.00
_cell.angle_gamma   90.00
#
_symmetry.space_group_name_H-M   'P 1'
#
loop_
_entity.id
_entity.type
_entity.pdbx_description
1 polymer ?
#
loop_
_entity_poly.entity_id
_entity_poly.type
_entity_poly.pdbx_seq_one_letter_code
_entity_poly.pdbx_strand_id
1 'polypeptide(L)'
;MEKKIFTSLDEPMLNALLGLLFCLAVGFLFTGKRIFIATTPPFQFVIFGLSGALLFSVLKFSTLRNFLFSAALLLLLVIIHGKVKSPAILGARILYFTGIAAAIYVYHRFYDTPIHALRFGKFLSLAAIVAVINLLYVSLGCVVLNPPNVKELIEGQTFLGFLIGAGLGIGFEIAALLKAKLPVRHA
;
A
#
# COMPACT_ATOMS: atom_id res chain seq x y z
N MET A 1 -37.08 -14.03 7.82
CA MET A 1 -35.83 -13.82 8.60
C MET A 1 -34.78 -14.74 7.99
N GLU A 2 -34.20 -14.30 6.88
CA GLU A 2 -33.32 -15.15 6.06
C GLU A 2 -31.89 -15.12 6.61
N LYS A 3 -31.34 -16.32 6.81
CA LYS A 3 -29.95 -16.55 7.16
C LYS A 3 -29.05 -15.98 6.06
N LYS A 4 -28.39 -14.86 6.32
CA LYS A 4 -27.17 -14.46 5.60
C LYS A 4 -26.07 -15.47 5.90
N ILE A 5 -26.04 -16.55 5.13
CA ILE A 5 -24.95 -17.52 5.17
C ILE A 5 -23.74 -16.84 4.55
N PHE A 6 -22.81 -16.38 5.39
CA PHE A 6 -21.44 -15.95 5.06
C PHE A 6 -20.77 -16.97 4.11
N THR A 7 -20.86 -16.76 2.80
CA THR A 7 -20.27 -17.65 1.77
C THR A 7 -19.60 -16.90 0.62
N SER A 8 -19.05 -15.73 0.92
CA SER A 8 -18.02 -15.10 0.10
C SER A 8 -17.13 -14.33 1.06
N LEU A 9 -15.80 -14.46 0.94
CA LEU A 9 -14.92 -13.42 1.48
C LEU A 9 -15.44 -12.09 0.91
N ASP A 10 -15.91 -11.18 1.77
CA ASP A 10 -16.41 -9.89 1.33
C ASP A 10 -15.34 -9.27 0.42
N GLU A 11 -15.71 -8.81 -0.77
CA GLU A 11 -14.78 -8.26 -1.77
C GLU A 11 -13.70 -7.30 -1.20
N PRO A 12 -14.00 -6.38 -0.25
CA PRO A 12 -12.96 -5.59 0.41
C PRO A 12 -11.97 -6.43 1.22
N MET A 13 -12.43 -7.50 1.86
CA MET A 13 -11.59 -8.39 2.66
C MET A 13 -10.66 -9.23 1.77
N LEU A 14 -11.13 -9.66 0.59
CA LEU A 14 -10.29 -10.38 -0.38
C LEU A 14 -9.17 -9.48 -0.93
N ASN A 15 -9.49 -8.24 -1.31
CA ASN A 15 -8.51 -7.26 -1.76
C ASN A 15 -7.47 -6.95 -0.67
N ALA A 16 -7.93 -6.74 0.56
CA ALA A 16 -7.05 -6.45 1.68
C ALA A 16 -6.10 -7.62 1.98
N LEU A 17 -6.64 -8.84 1.99
CA LEU A 17 -5.87 -10.05 2.26
C LEU A 17 -4.83 -10.32 1.17
N LEU A 18 -5.23 -10.33 -0.09
CA LEU A 18 -4.32 -10.64 -1.19
C LEU A 18 -3.29 -9.53 -1.42
N GLY A 19 -3.69 -8.25 -1.29
CA GLY A 19 -2.75 -7.13 -1.33
C GLY A 19 -1.66 -7.25 -0.27
N LEU A 20 -2.05 -7.53 0.99
CA LEU A 20 -1.10 -7.74 2.08
C LEU A 20 -0.21 -8.97 1.83
N LEU A 21 -0.80 -10.12 1.49
CA LEU A 21 -0.05 -11.38 1.31
C LEU A 21 0.99 -11.25 0.20
N PHE A 22 0.64 -10.66 -0.95
CA PHE A 22 1.60 -10.47 -2.03
C PHE A 22 2.66 -9.41 -1.70
N CYS A 23 2.31 -8.34 -0.98
CA CYS A 23 3.29 -7.40 -0.46
C CYS A 23 4.31 -8.08 0.47
N LEU A 24 3.83 -8.93 1.39
CA LEU A 24 4.71 -9.71 2.29
C LEU A 24 5.56 -10.73 1.53
N ALA A 25 4.97 -11.43 0.54
CA ALA A 25 5.69 -12.40 -0.28
C ALA A 25 6.83 -11.74 -1.06
N VAL A 26 6.56 -10.61 -1.72
CA VAL A 26 7.60 -9.81 -2.41
C VAL A 26 8.67 -9.34 -1.43
N GLY A 27 8.28 -8.78 -0.29
CA GLY A 27 9.24 -8.35 0.74
C GLY A 27 10.13 -9.50 1.24
N PHE A 28 9.54 -10.68 1.46
CA PHE A 28 10.25 -11.86 1.93
C PHE A 28 11.23 -12.38 0.87
N LEU A 29 10.85 -12.38 -0.41
CA LEU A 29 11.72 -12.82 -1.51
C LEU A 29 12.99 -11.96 -1.63
N PHE A 30 12.88 -10.65 -1.47
CA PHE A 30 14.01 -9.74 -1.65
C PHE A 30 14.82 -9.45 -0.38
N THR A 31 14.21 -9.58 0.81
CA THR A 31 14.85 -9.16 2.07
C THR A 31 14.83 -10.23 3.18
N GLY A 32 14.20 -11.39 2.92
CA GLY A 32 14.10 -12.50 3.84
C GLY A 32 13.32 -12.16 5.11
N LYS A 33 13.76 -12.72 6.25
CA LYS A 33 13.12 -12.53 7.56
C LYS A 33 13.19 -11.09 8.10
N ARG A 34 13.98 -10.20 7.46
CA ARG A 34 14.14 -8.80 7.89
C ARG A 34 12.82 -8.04 7.84
N ILE A 35 11.88 -8.43 6.97
CA ILE A 35 10.54 -7.81 6.92
C ILE A 35 9.76 -7.90 8.25
N PHE A 36 10.13 -8.83 9.14
CA PHE A 36 9.45 -9.01 10.43
C PHE A 36 10.19 -8.32 11.59
N ILE A 37 11.30 -7.62 11.31
CA ILE A 37 12.09 -6.92 12.32
C ILE A 37 11.75 -5.43 12.26
N ALA A 38 10.95 -4.96 13.22
CA ALA A 38 10.37 -3.61 13.27
C ALA A 38 11.38 -2.44 13.18
N THR A 39 12.64 -2.70 13.53
CA THR A 39 13.72 -1.70 13.50
C THR A 39 14.42 -1.58 12.15
N THR A 40 14.10 -2.45 11.19
CA THR A 40 14.79 -2.49 9.90
C THR A 40 13.97 -1.85 8.78
N PRO A 41 14.60 -1.22 7.77
CA PRO A 41 13.89 -0.62 6.64
C PRO A 41 12.91 -1.58 5.92
N PRO A 42 13.20 -2.88 5.73
CA PRO A 42 12.24 -3.81 5.11
C PRO A 42 10.93 -4.02 5.89
N PHE A 43 10.84 -3.63 7.17
CA PHE A 43 9.56 -3.69 7.90
C PHE A 43 8.45 -2.84 7.26
N GLN A 44 8.83 -1.89 6.41
CA GLN A 44 7.93 -1.11 5.57
C GLN A 44 6.98 -1.97 4.72
N PHE A 45 7.38 -3.18 4.29
CA PHE A 45 6.50 -4.11 3.58
C PHE A 45 5.27 -4.52 4.42
N VAL A 46 5.45 -4.68 5.73
CA VAL A 46 4.37 -5.05 6.66
C VAL A 46 3.45 -3.86 6.90
N ILE A 47 4.00 -2.73 7.33
CA ILE A 47 3.19 -1.55 7.69
C ILE A 47 2.45 -1.02 6.46
N PHE A 48 3.15 -0.85 5.34
CA PHE A 48 2.57 -0.23 4.15
C PHE A 48 1.82 -1.22 3.28
N GLY A 49 2.20 -2.50 3.30
CA GLY A 49 1.37 -3.57 2.76
C GLY A 49 0.00 -3.58 3.44
N LEU A 50 -0.02 -3.56 4.78
CA LEU A 50 -1.28 -3.55 5.53
C LEU A 50 -2.08 -2.27 5.29
N SER A 51 -1.43 -1.10 5.46
CA SER A 51 -2.09 0.19 5.35
C SER A 51 -2.61 0.44 3.94
N GLY A 52 -1.80 0.15 2.92
CA GLY A 52 -2.17 0.31 1.51
C GLY A 52 -3.32 -0.61 1.11
N ALA A 53 -3.29 -1.88 1.54
CA ALA A 53 -4.35 -2.85 1.25
C ALA A 53 -5.68 -2.46 1.91
N LEU A 54 -5.66 -2.02 3.17
CA LEU A 54 -6.86 -1.54 3.87
C LEU A 54 -7.42 -0.27 3.24
N LEU A 55 -6.55 0.69 2.91
CA LEU A 55 -6.97 1.95 2.28
C LEU A 55 -7.62 1.73 0.92
N PHE A 56 -7.05 0.84 0.10
CA PHE A 56 -7.64 0.49 -1.18
C PHE A 56 -9.04 -0.13 -1.01
N SER A 57 -9.19 -1.04 -0.05
CA SER A 57 -10.49 -1.63 0.27
C SER A 57 -11.51 -0.60 0.75
N VAL A 58 -11.13 0.37 1.59
CA VAL A 58 -12.06 1.44 2.00
C VAL A 58 -12.48 2.29 0.80
N LEU A 59 -11.52 2.63 -0.07
CA LEU A 59 -11.78 3.55 -1.19
C LEU A 59 -12.74 2.95 -2.23
N LYS A 60 -12.68 1.63 -2.44
CA LYS A 60 -13.55 0.91 -3.37
C LYS A 60 -15.02 0.84 -2.93
N PHE A 61 -15.29 0.90 -1.62
CA PHE A 61 -16.63 0.67 -1.05
C PHE A 61 -17.15 1.85 -0.23
N SER A 62 -16.46 2.98 -0.24
CA SER A 62 -16.80 4.11 0.62
C SER A 62 -16.61 5.45 -0.06
N THR A 63 -17.08 6.49 0.61
CA THR A 63 -16.92 7.86 0.13
C THR A 63 -15.49 8.35 0.35
N LEU A 64 -15.08 9.38 -0.39
CA LEU A 64 -13.79 10.06 -0.19
C LEU A 64 -13.60 10.49 1.27
N ARG A 65 -14.67 10.96 1.93
CA ARG A 65 -14.65 11.34 3.35
C ARG A 65 -14.23 10.17 4.24
N ASN A 66 -14.78 8.99 4.01
CA ASN A 66 -14.47 7.80 4.82
C ASN A 66 -13.05 7.31 4.53
N PHE A 67 -12.59 7.40 3.28
CA PHE A 67 -11.18 7.14 2.94
C PHE A 67 -10.22 8.08 3.69
N LEU A 68 -10.49 9.39 3.68
CA LEU A 68 -9.67 10.38 4.40
C LEU A 68 -9.68 10.12 5.91
N PHE A 69 -10.84 9.77 6.48
CA PHE A 69 -10.95 9.41 7.89
C PHE A 69 -10.13 8.15 8.22
N SER A 70 -10.24 7.09 7.41
CA SER A 70 -9.45 5.86 7.58
C SER A 70 -7.94 6.12 7.43
N ALA A 71 -7.53 6.95 6.48
CA ALA A 71 -6.14 7.36 6.32
C ALA A 71 -5.63 8.13 7.54
N ALA A 72 -6.41 9.08 8.06
CA ALA A 72 -6.07 9.81 9.27
C ALA A 72 -5.97 8.88 10.50
N LEU A 73 -6.89 7.92 10.63
CA LEU A 73 -6.88 6.97 11.74
C LEU A 73 -5.66 6.03 11.68
N LEU A 74 -5.33 5.49 10.51
CA LEU A 74 -4.16 4.64 10.32
C LEU A 74 -2.86 5.43 10.56
N LEU A 75 -2.78 6.67 10.08
CA LEU A 75 -1.65 7.56 10.39
C LEU A 75 -1.49 7.75 11.90
N LEU A 76 -2.60 8.02 12.61
CA LEU A 76 -2.59 8.19 14.06
C LEU A 76 -2.06 6.94 14.78
N LEU A 77 -2.50 5.74 14.35
CA LEU A 77 -2.01 4.48 14.91
C LEU A 77 -0.51 4.28 14.68
N VAL A 78 0.00 4.61 13.49
CA VAL A 78 1.43 4.55 13.16
C VAL A 78 2.24 5.53 14.02
N ILE A 79 1.71 6.73 14.25
CA ILE A 79 2.36 7.74 15.11
C ILE A 79 2.43 7.24 16.56
N ILE A 80 1.32 6.73 17.11
CA ILE A 80 1.23 6.23 18.50
C ILE A 80 2.18 5.05 18.71
N HIS A 81 2.19 4.07 17.81
CA HIS A 81 3.03 2.86 17.98
C HIS A 81 4.49 3.08 17.63
N GLY A 82 4.81 4.02 16.76
CA GLY A 82 6.15 4.14 16.20
C GLY A 82 7.20 4.75 17.14
N LYS A 83 6.89 5.10 18.40
CA LYS A 83 7.80 5.78 19.35
C LYS A 83 8.58 6.92 18.68
N VAL A 84 7.88 8.01 18.39
CA VAL A 84 8.43 9.19 17.72
C VAL A 84 9.46 9.87 18.63
N LYS A 85 10.73 9.90 18.22
CA LYS A 85 11.83 10.48 18.99
C LYS A 85 12.21 11.90 18.59
N SER A 86 11.75 12.38 17.43
CA SER A 86 12.02 13.75 16.96
C SER A 86 10.90 14.28 16.06
N PRO A 87 10.70 15.61 16.01
CA PRO A 87 9.77 16.25 15.07
C PRO A 87 10.09 15.92 13.60
N ALA A 88 11.38 15.79 13.26
CA ALA A 88 11.80 15.41 11.92
C ALA A 88 11.31 14.00 11.54
N ILE A 89 11.45 13.02 12.44
CA ILE A 89 10.95 11.65 12.22
C ILE A 89 9.42 11.64 12.13
N LEU A 90 8.73 12.49 12.89
CA LEU A 90 7.28 12.63 12.82
C LEU A 90 6.83 13.16 11.46
N GLY A 91 7.39 14.28 11.01
CA GLY A 91 7.10 14.87 9.71
C GLY A 91 7.38 13.90 8.57
N ALA A 92 8.47 13.13 8.70
CA ALA A 92 8.84 12.12 7.74
C ALA A 92 7.76 10.99 7.65
N ARG A 93 7.28 10.48 8.79
CA ARG A 93 6.20 9.47 8.80
C ARG A 93 4.88 9.98 8.24
N ILE A 94 4.52 11.23 8.56
CA ILE A 94 3.30 11.86 8.03
C ILE A 94 3.39 11.94 6.52
N LEU A 95 4.49 12.49 6.00
CA LEU A 95 4.69 12.66 4.56
C LEU A 95 4.72 11.33 3.81
N TYR A 96 5.33 10.30 4.40
CA TYR A 96 5.33 8.97 3.82
C TYR A 96 3.93 8.35 3.77
N PHE A 97 3.19 8.42 4.88
CA PHE A 97 1.85 7.83 4.95
C PHE A 97 0.85 8.55 4.02
N THR A 98 0.90 9.88 3.98
CA THR A 98 0.08 10.66 3.03
C THR A 98 0.47 10.35 1.59
N GLY A 99 1.76 10.10 1.32
CA GLY A 99 2.25 9.58 0.06
C GLY A 99 1.58 8.27 -0.33
N ILE A 100 1.58 7.25 0.54
CA ILE A 100 0.90 5.97 0.26
C ILE A 100 -0.60 6.16 0.04
N ALA A 101 -1.28 6.97 0.87
CA ALA A 101 -2.70 7.25 0.68
C ALA A 101 -2.96 7.92 -0.68
N ALA A 102 -2.14 8.89 -1.08
CA ALA A 102 -2.22 9.52 -2.40
C ALA A 102 -1.95 8.51 -3.53
N ALA A 103 -0.97 7.61 -3.37
CA ALA A 103 -0.65 6.56 -4.34
C ALA A 103 -1.88 5.67 -4.62
N ILE A 104 -2.50 5.20 -3.55
CA ILE A 104 -3.70 4.35 -3.60
C ILE A 104 -4.88 5.11 -4.21
N TYR A 105 -5.04 6.40 -3.88
CA TYR A 105 -6.08 7.23 -4.46
C TYR A 105 -5.91 7.43 -5.96
N VAL A 106 -4.71 7.80 -6.41
CA VAL A 106 -4.38 7.98 -7.83
C VAL A 106 -4.57 6.66 -8.59
N TYR A 107 -4.05 5.56 -8.03
CA TYR A 107 -4.21 4.23 -8.61
C TYR A 107 -5.70 3.87 -8.79
N HIS A 108 -6.51 4.02 -7.74
CA HIS A 108 -7.93 3.71 -7.83
C HIS A 108 -8.66 4.62 -8.83
N ARG A 109 -8.37 5.93 -8.81
CA ARG A 109 -9.07 6.90 -9.66
C ARG A 109 -8.82 6.68 -11.15
N PHE A 110 -7.58 6.39 -11.53
CA PHE A 110 -7.15 6.39 -12.94
C PHE A 110 -6.87 5.01 -13.53
N TYR A 111 -6.57 4.01 -12.70
CA TYR A 111 -6.11 2.69 -13.16
C TYR A 111 -7.03 1.54 -12.76
N ASP A 112 -7.78 1.66 -11.65
CA ASP A 112 -8.78 0.65 -11.27
C ASP A 112 -10.07 0.76 -12.11
N THR A 113 -10.24 1.84 -12.87
CA THR A 113 -11.31 1.98 -13.86
C THR A 113 -11.21 0.90 -14.96
N PRO A 114 -12.35 0.39 -15.48
CA PRO A 114 -12.38 -0.68 -16.47
C PRO A 114 -11.97 -0.16 -17.84
N ILE A 115 -10.68 0.12 -18.04
CA ILE A 115 -10.10 0.26 -19.37
C ILE A 115 -9.90 -1.15 -19.89
N HIS A 116 -10.79 -1.57 -20.80
CA HIS A 116 -11.04 -2.93 -21.27
C HIS A 116 -9.85 -3.70 -21.90
N ALA A 117 -8.62 -3.19 -21.89
CA ALA A 117 -7.55 -3.72 -22.76
C ALA A 117 -6.18 -4.06 -22.14
N LEU A 118 -5.91 -3.84 -20.85
CA LEU A 118 -4.62 -4.23 -20.25
C LEU A 118 -4.82 -4.93 -18.90
N ARG A 119 -4.93 -6.27 -18.95
CA ARG A 119 -5.09 -7.14 -17.76
C ARG A 119 -3.76 -7.54 -17.09
N PHE A 120 -2.62 -7.19 -17.67
CA PHE A 120 -1.29 -7.39 -17.09
C PHE A 120 -0.56 -6.06 -17.06
N GLY A 121 -0.17 -5.59 -15.88
CA GLY A 121 0.69 -4.41 -15.72
C GLY A 121 0.07 -3.22 -14.98
N LYS A 122 -1.16 -3.30 -14.47
CA LYS A 122 -1.67 -2.26 -13.55
C LYS A 122 -0.87 -2.26 -12.24
N PHE A 123 -0.35 -3.42 -11.84
CA PHE A 123 0.59 -3.51 -10.72
C PHE A 123 1.87 -2.71 -10.96
N LEU A 124 2.34 -2.59 -12.21
CA LEU A 124 3.48 -1.74 -12.56
C LEU A 124 3.14 -0.26 -12.40
N SER A 125 1.91 0.14 -12.71
CA SER A 125 1.44 1.51 -12.42
C SER A 125 1.47 1.80 -10.92
N LEU A 126 0.96 0.88 -10.08
CA LEU A 126 1.02 1.08 -8.63
C LEU A 126 2.47 1.07 -8.12
N ALA A 127 3.31 0.17 -8.63
CA ALA A 127 4.74 0.13 -8.34
C ALA A 127 5.43 1.46 -8.68
N ALA A 128 5.19 1.99 -9.87
CA ALA A 128 5.77 3.25 -10.33
C ALA A 128 5.27 4.44 -9.50
N ILE A 129 3.96 4.53 -9.22
CA ILE A 129 3.39 5.61 -8.40
C ILE A 129 4.01 5.59 -7.00
N VAL A 130 4.07 4.42 -6.34
CA VAL A 130 4.67 4.30 -5.01
C VAL A 130 6.17 4.61 -5.04
N ALA A 131 6.90 4.16 -6.07
CA ALA A 131 8.32 4.48 -6.24
C ALA A 131 8.58 5.98 -6.40
N VAL A 132 7.80 6.67 -7.24
CA VAL A 132 7.91 8.13 -7.44
C VAL A 132 7.61 8.88 -6.16
N ILE A 133 6.58 8.47 -5.42
CA ILE A 133 6.22 9.10 -4.15
C ILE A 133 7.32 8.88 -3.11
N ASN A 134 7.89 7.69 -3.03
CA ASN A 134 9.04 7.41 -2.16
C ASN A 134 10.28 8.22 -2.56
N LEU A 135 10.55 8.37 -3.86
CA LEU A 135 11.64 9.20 -4.36
C LEU A 135 11.47 10.66 -3.93
N LEU A 136 10.27 11.24 -4.13
CA LEU A 136 9.97 12.62 -3.72
C LEU A 136 10.13 12.80 -2.21
N TYR A 137 9.61 11.84 -1.44
CA TYR A 137 9.70 11.83 0.01
C TYR A 137 11.15 11.80 0.52
N VAL A 138 11.96 10.87 0.01
CA VAL A 138 13.36 10.73 0.44
C VAL A 138 14.18 11.93 0.02
N SER A 139 13.91 12.48 -1.17
CA SER A 139 14.57 13.69 -1.64
C SER A 139 14.31 14.87 -0.69
N LEU A 140 13.05 15.08 -0.27
CA LEU A 140 12.69 16.09 0.74
C LEU A 140 13.35 15.81 2.09
N GLY A 141 13.37 14.55 2.53
CA GLY A 141 14.05 14.14 3.76
C GLY A 141 15.56 14.39 3.74
N CYS A 142 16.21 14.17 2.59
CA CYS A 142 17.64 14.42 2.41
C CYS A 142 17.99 15.91 2.50
N VAL A 143 17.12 16.80 2.00
CA VAL A 143 17.30 18.25 2.13
C VAL A 143 17.30 18.68 3.60
N VAL A 144 16.45 18.07 4.44
CA VAL A 144 16.30 18.43 5.86
C VAL A 144 17.38 17.78 6.74
N LEU A 145 17.74 16.52 6.47
CA LEU A 145 18.60 15.71 7.34
C LEU A 145 20.06 15.67 6.90
N ASN A 146 20.36 16.13 5.68
CA ASN A 146 21.68 16.11 5.03
C ASN A 146 22.50 14.83 5.33
N PRO A 147 21.98 13.64 4.98
CA PRO A 147 22.66 12.39 5.31
C PRO A 147 23.93 12.22 4.47
N PRO A 148 24.96 11.52 4.99
CA PRO A 148 26.25 11.39 4.31
C PRO A 148 26.17 10.63 2.97
N ASN A 149 25.21 9.71 2.81
CA ASN A 149 25.04 8.87 1.61
C ASN A 149 23.67 9.07 0.96
N VAL A 150 23.40 10.28 0.45
CA VAL A 150 22.11 10.64 -0.18
C VAL A 150 21.73 9.70 -1.32
N LYS A 151 22.67 9.37 -2.21
CA LYS A 151 22.41 8.55 -3.41
C LYS A 151 21.89 7.15 -3.04
N GLU A 152 22.62 6.46 -2.18
CA GLU A 152 22.28 5.09 -1.75
C GLU A 152 20.93 5.06 -1.01
N LEU A 153 20.65 6.09 -0.21
CA LEU A 153 19.37 6.23 0.49
C LEU A 153 18.21 6.41 -0.50
N ILE A 154 18.38 7.27 -1.51
CA ILE A 154 17.38 7.48 -2.56
C ILE A 154 17.13 6.19 -3.34
N GLU A 155 18.18 5.54 -3.84
CA GLU A 155 18.07 4.31 -4.63
C GLU A 155 17.39 3.19 -3.82
N GLY A 156 17.84 2.97 -2.58
CA GLY A 156 17.30 1.92 -1.72
C GLY A 156 15.82 2.11 -1.38
N GLN A 157 15.41 3.34 -1.04
CA GLN A 157 14.01 3.62 -0.68
C GLN A 157 13.08 3.68 -1.90
N THR A 158 13.58 4.16 -3.05
CA THR A 158 12.83 4.11 -4.31
C THR A 158 12.59 2.67 -4.73
N PHE A 159 13.61 1.81 -4.61
CA PHE A 159 13.49 0.39 -4.88
C PHE A 159 12.53 -0.32 -3.91
N LEU A 160 12.62 -0.03 -2.61
CA LEU A 160 11.64 -0.54 -1.63
C LEU A 160 10.22 -0.10 -1.97
N GLY A 161 10.02 1.16 -2.34
CA GLY A 161 8.72 1.68 -2.77
C GLY A 161 8.16 0.97 -3.98
N PHE A 162 9.01 0.76 -5.00
CA PHE A 162 8.65 0.00 -6.19
C PHE A 162 8.16 -1.41 -5.84
N LEU A 163 8.93 -2.14 -5.00
CA LEU A 163 8.58 -3.50 -4.60
C LEU A 163 7.28 -3.56 -3.78
N ILE A 164 7.06 -2.60 -2.88
CA ILE A 164 5.81 -2.50 -2.10
C ILE A 164 4.62 -2.30 -3.03
N GLY A 165 4.72 -1.33 -3.95
CA GLY A 165 3.65 -1.05 -4.91
C GLY A 165 3.39 -2.23 -5.86
N ALA A 166 4.45 -2.93 -6.28
CA ALA A 166 4.32 -4.14 -7.10
C ALA A 166 3.60 -5.26 -6.33
N GLY A 167 4.00 -5.54 -5.08
CA GLY A 167 3.36 -6.57 -4.26
C GLY A 167 1.89 -6.29 -4.00
N LEU A 168 1.54 -5.04 -3.63
CA LEU A 168 0.15 -4.62 -3.48
C LEU A 168 -0.64 -4.79 -4.79
N GLY A 169 -0.05 -4.33 -5.91
CA GLY A 169 -0.70 -4.33 -7.21
C GLY A 169 -0.98 -5.74 -7.73
N ILE A 170 -0.02 -6.66 -7.58
CA ILE A 170 -0.19 -8.08 -7.93
C ILE A 170 -1.34 -8.68 -7.11
N GLY A 171 -1.38 -8.40 -5.80
CA GLY A 171 -2.45 -8.86 -4.92
C GLY A 171 -3.83 -8.37 -5.36
N PHE A 172 -3.95 -7.09 -5.76
CA PHE A 172 -5.20 -6.53 -6.26
C PHE A 172 -5.62 -7.10 -7.62
N GLU A 173 -4.67 -7.30 -8.54
CA GLU A 173 -4.95 -7.93 -9.84
C GLU A 173 -5.44 -9.37 -9.67
N ILE A 174 -4.79 -10.16 -8.82
CA ILE A 174 -5.20 -11.54 -8.54
C ILE A 174 -6.58 -11.58 -7.87
N ALA A 175 -6.85 -10.67 -6.93
CA ALA A 175 -8.17 -10.55 -6.31
C ALA A 175 -9.26 -10.27 -7.36
N ALA A 176 -8.99 -9.38 -8.32
CA ALA A 176 -9.91 -9.08 -9.41
C ALA A 176 -10.10 -10.28 -10.37
N LEU A 177 -9.03 -11.02 -10.68
CA LEU A 177 -9.11 -12.21 -11.52
C LEU A 177 -9.91 -13.35 -10.87
N LEU A 178 -9.71 -13.58 -9.58
CA LEU A 178 -10.49 -14.57 -8.82
C LEU A 178 -11.97 -14.18 -8.80
N LYS A 179 -12.28 -12.90 -8.59
CA LYS A 179 -13.65 -12.40 -8.70
C LYS A 179 -14.27 -12.67 -10.07
N ALA A 180 -13.54 -12.39 -11.15
CA ALA A 180 -14.04 -12.58 -12.51
C ALA A 180 -14.35 -14.05 -12.84
N LYS A 181 -13.78 -15.01 -12.11
CA LYS A 181 -14.03 -16.44 -12.27
C LYS A 181 -15.15 -16.99 -11.37
N LEU A 182 -15.63 -16.22 -10.39
CA LEU A 182 -16.74 -16.64 -9.53
C LEU A 182 -18.06 -16.47 -10.30
N PRO A 183 -18.97 -17.47 -10.30
CA PRO A 183 -20.25 -17.36 -10.97
C PRO A 183 -21.07 -16.23 -10.34
N VAL A 184 -21.59 -15.32 -11.17
CA VAL A 184 -22.56 -14.30 -10.76
C VAL A 184 -23.84 -15.04 -10.38
N ARG A 185 -24.05 -15.33 -9.10
CA ARG A 185 -25.36 -15.77 -8.61
C ARG A 185 -26.27 -14.54 -8.62
N HIS A 186 -27.12 -14.45 -9.63
CA HIS A 186 -28.28 -13.56 -9.62
C HIS A 186 -29.12 -13.90 -8.40
N ALA A 187 -29.25 -12.93 -7.49
CA ALA A 187 -30.25 -12.93 -6.44
C ALA A 187 -31.58 -12.44 -7.02
#